data_AF-A0A938UE77-F1
#
_entry.id   AF-A0A938UE77-F1
#
_cell.length_a   1.000
_cell.length_b   1.000
_cell.length_c   1.000
_cell.angle_alpha   90.00
_cell.angle_beta   90.00
_cell.angle_gamma   90.00
#
_symmetry.space_group_name_H-M   'P 1'
#
loop_
_entity.id
_entity.type
_entity.pdbx_description
1 polymer ?
#
loop_
_entity_poly.entity_id
_entity_poly.type
_entity_poly.pdbx_seq_one_letter_code
_entity_poly.pdbx_strand_id
1 'polypeptide(L)'
;MKRRLSGMYKKLHSAFGPRKWWPADTPEEVIFGAILTQNAAWANVVQALQALKGARLLSFRRIAAADEQALARLVRPARYFNQKARALREFAGYFGSRYNFSIERMRRRDTLELRDELLGVYRIGPETADSILLYALEKPVFVIDAYTQRILSRHGILSMQHSYADFQQLFMKHLRPDAALYNDFHAQLVHLGNQYCKPKPLCDECPLRVKRPFKVQGSTV
;
A
#
# COMPACT_ATOMS: atom_id res chain seq x y z
N MET A 1 -4.89 -7.81 22.47
CA MET A 1 -4.42 -7.73 21.07
C MET A 1 -3.00 -7.15 20.91
N LYS A 2 -2.66 -6.01 21.55
CA LYS A 2 -1.32 -5.38 21.48
C LYS A 2 -0.12 -6.35 21.54
N ARG A 3 -0.06 -7.24 22.54
CA ARG A 3 1.01 -8.25 22.67
C ARG A 3 1.11 -9.17 21.44
N ARG A 4 -0.02 -9.53 20.83
CA ARG A 4 -0.10 -10.44 19.68
C ARG A 4 0.49 -9.78 18.44
N LEU A 5 0.06 -8.56 18.11
CA LEU A 5 0.60 -7.78 16.99
C LEU A 5 2.08 -7.46 17.19
N SER A 6 2.46 -7.02 18.38
CA SER A 6 3.87 -6.76 18.71
C SER A 6 4.73 -8.02 18.62
N GLY A 7 4.19 -9.17 19.03
CA GLY A 7 4.86 -10.47 18.91
C GLY A 7 5.01 -10.92 17.46
N MET A 8 4.01 -10.69 16.61
CA MET A 8 4.11 -10.94 15.16
C MET A 8 5.20 -10.06 14.54
N TYR A 9 5.15 -8.75 14.78
CA TYR A 9 6.14 -7.81 14.27
C TYR A 9 7.57 -8.23 14.67
N LYS A 10 7.81 -8.51 15.95
CA LYS A 10 9.12 -8.94 16.45
C LYS A 10 9.63 -10.22 15.76
N LYS A 11 8.77 -11.22 15.57
CA LYS A 11 9.14 -12.47 14.88
C LYS A 11 9.52 -12.22 13.43
N LEU A 12 8.72 -11.42 12.72
CA LEU A 12 8.98 -11.09 11.31
C LEU A 12 10.25 -10.26 11.17
N HIS A 13 10.39 -9.21 11.97
CA HIS A 13 11.58 -8.36 11.96
C HIS A 13 12.84 -9.14 12.34
N SER A 14 12.76 -10.09 13.28
CA SER A 14 13.89 -10.98 13.61
C SER A 14 14.25 -11.93 12.47
N ALA A 15 13.28 -12.36 11.67
CA ALA A 15 13.51 -13.31 10.57
C ALA A 15 13.99 -12.62 9.28
N PHE A 16 13.47 -11.43 8.99
CA PHE A 16 13.66 -10.76 7.71
C PHE A 16 14.52 -9.50 7.78
N GLY A 17 14.82 -9.02 9.00
CA GLY A 17 15.45 -7.72 9.22
C GLY A 17 14.56 -6.55 8.82
N PRO A 18 15.08 -5.30 8.88
CA PRO A 18 14.36 -4.14 8.39
C PRO A 18 14.15 -4.25 6.87
N ARG A 19 12.93 -4.03 6.40
CA ARG A 19 12.59 -4.22 4.97
C ARG A 19 12.89 -3.02 4.10
N LYS A 20 13.06 -1.82 4.69
CA LYS A 20 13.27 -0.53 4.00
C LYS A 20 12.28 -0.36 2.84
N TRP A 21 11.00 -0.38 3.18
CA TRP A 21 9.93 -0.58 2.22
C TRP A 21 9.40 0.70 1.58
N TRP A 22 8.93 0.43 0.37
CA TRP A 22 8.77 1.29 -0.80
C TRP A 22 10.11 1.76 -1.40
N PRO A 23 10.61 1.11 -2.46
CA PRO A 23 11.84 1.51 -3.13
C PRO A 23 11.56 2.72 -4.03
N ALA A 24 11.45 3.91 -3.43
CA ALA A 24 11.27 5.18 -4.12
C ALA A 24 12.24 6.22 -3.59
N ASP A 25 12.76 7.02 -4.50
CA ASP A 25 13.64 8.14 -4.20
C ASP A 25 12.86 9.44 -3.96
N THR A 26 11.59 9.49 -4.41
CA THR A 26 10.77 10.71 -4.43
C THR A 26 9.32 10.47 -4.02
N PRO A 27 8.62 11.48 -3.46
CA PRO A 27 7.17 11.43 -3.24
C PRO A 27 6.36 11.12 -4.50
N GLU A 28 6.82 11.58 -5.68
CA GLU A 28 6.23 11.25 -6.97
C GLU A 28 6.23 9.73 -7.22
N GLU A 29 7.39 9.08 -7.04
CA GLU A 29 7.53 7.63 -7.21
C GLU A 29 6.64 6.86 -6.23
N VAL A 30 6.52 7.33 -4.98
CA VAL A 30 5.64 6.73 -3.97
C VAL A 30 4.17 6.86 -4.39
N ILE A 31 3.70 8.08 -4.66
CA ILE A 31 2.29 8.35 -4.88
C ILE A 31 1.81 7.76 -6.21
N PHE A 32 2.56 7.97 -7.29
CA PHE A 32 2.20 7.38 -8.58
C PHE A 32 2.35 5.87 -8.55
N GLY A 33 3.35 5.34 -7.85
CA GLY A 33 3.49 3.91 -7.62
C GLY A 33 2.28 3.32 -6.89
N ALA A 34 1.77 3.98 -5.85
CA ALA A 34 0.58 3.53 -5.11
C ALA A 34 -0.67 3.47 -6.01
N ILE A 35 -0.89 4.48 -6.86
CA ILE A 35 -1.99 4.50 -7.84
C ILE A 35 -1.82 3.36 -8.86
N LEU A 36 -0.60 3.15 -9.36
CA LEU A 36 -0.28 2.15 -10.36
C LEU A 36 -0.32 0.71 -9.82
N THR A 37 -0.16 0.50 -8.51
CA THR A 37 -0.13 -0.83 -7.88
C THR A 37 -1.49 -1.53 -7.88
N GLN A 38 -2.59 -0.79 -7.94
CA GLN A 38 -3.95 -1.34 -7.95
C GLN A 38 -4.12 -2.41 -9.06
N ASN A 39 -4.35 -3.66 -8.68
CA ASN A 39 -4.52 -4.79 -9.62
C ASN A 39 -3.35 -4.99 -10.62
N ALA A 40 -2.12 -4.65 -10.22
CA ALA A 40 -0.91 -4.83 -11.03
C ALA A 40 0.16 -5.61 -10.27
N ALA A 41 0.94 -6.42 -10.98
CA ALA A 41 2.16 -6.99 -10.43
C ALA A 41 3.20 -5.87 -10.25
N TRP A 42 3.96 -5.89 -9.15
CA TRP A 42 4.96 -4.86 -8.86
C TRP A 42 5.97 -4.66 -9.99
N ALA A 43 6.41 -5.74 -10.66
CA ALA A 43 7.31 -5.66 -11.82
C ALA A 43 6.75 -4.76 -12.94
N ASN A 44 5.45 -4.79 -13.17
CA ASN A 44 4.80 -3.95 -14.18
C ASN A 44 4.67 -2.49 -13.72
N VAL A 45 4.50 -2.26 -12.41
CA VAL A 45 4.51 -0.91 -11.83
C VAL A 45 5.88 -0.27 -12.01
N VAL A 46 6.96 -1.01 -11.72
CA VAL A 46 8.34 -0.56 -11.93
C VAL A 46 8.58 -0.20 -13.40
N GLN A 47 8.16 -1.04 -14.34
CA GLN A 47 8.26 -0.73 -15.78
C GLN A 47 7.51 0.56 -16.15
N ALA A 48 6.29 0.76 -15.63
CA ALA A 48 5.51 1.97 -15.88
C ALA A 48 6.17 3.23 -15.29
N LEU A 49 6.70 3.15 -14.06
CA LEU A 49 7.43 4.26 -13.43
C LEU A 49 8.72 4.60 -14.20
N GLN A 50 9.46 3.59 -14.64
CA GLN A 50 10.65 3.78 -15.49
C GLN A 50 10.29 4.42 -16.84
N ALA A 51 9.19 4.01 -17.46
CA ALA A 51 8.71 4.62 -18.70
C ALA A 51 8.33 6.10 -18.50
N LEU A 52 7.63 6.44 -17.41
CA LEU A 52 7.33 7.83 -17.04
C LEU A 52 8.62 8.64 -16.78
N LYS A 53 9.61 8.05 -16.09
CA LYS A 53 10.91 8.68 -15.80
C LYS A 53 11.69 8.93 -17.09
N GLY A 54 11.78 7.95 -17.98
CA GLY A 54 12.43 8.05 -19.30
C GLY A 54 11.79 9.09 -20.20
N ALA A 55 10.45 9.19 -20.18
CA ALA A 55 9.70 10.24 -20.87
C ALA A 55 9.78 11.61 -20.17
N ARG A 56 10.49 11.72 -19.04
CA ARG A 56 10.57 12.91 -18.19
C ARG A 56 9.21 13.39 -17.68
N LEU A 57 8.22 12.51 -17.57
CA LEU A 57 6.86 12.83 -17.12
C LEU A 57 6.61 12.48 -15.65
N LEU A 58 7.54 11.82 -14.96
CA LEU A 58 7.43 11.49 -13.54
C LEU A 58 7.58 12.74 -12.64
N SER A 59 6.58 13.61 -12.67
CA SER A 59 6.49 14.87 -11.93
C SER A 59 5.02 15.26 -11.80
N PHE A 60 4.59 15.71 -10.61
CA PHE A 60 3.20 16.16 -10.43
C PHE A 60 2.77 17.22 -11.45
N ARG A 61 3.61 18.23 -11.70
CA ARG A 61 3.30 19.30 -12.66
C ARG A 61 3.14 18.77 -14.08
N ARG A 62 4.05 17.87 -14.49
CA ARG A 62 4.04 17.32 -15.85
C ARG A 62 2.90 16.33 -16.07
N ILE A 63 2.59 15.49 -15.09
CA ILE A 63 1.43 14.60 -15.16
C ILE A 63 0.12 15.39 -15.24
N ALA A 64 -0.03 16.46 -14.45
CA ALA A 64 -1.23 17.30 -14.49
C ALA A 64 -1.48 17.91 -15.89
N ALA A 65 -0.40 18.30 -16.57
CA ALA A 65 -0.44 18.91 -17.90
C ALA A 65 -0.37 17.90 -19.08
N ALA A 66 -0.09 16.62 -18.81
CA ALA A 66 0.11 15.63 -19.84
C ALA A 66 -1.21 15.20 -20.50
N ASP A 67 -1.13 14.82 -21.76
CA ASP A 67 -2.22 14.14 -22.46
C ASP A 67 -2.48 12.76 -21.86
N GLU A 68 -3.76 12.43 -21.64
CA GLU A 68 -4.16 11.19 -20.99
C GLU A 68 -3.81 9.96 -21.86
N GLN A 69 -3.91 10.05 -23.19
CA GLN A 69 -3.57 8.94 -24.08
C GLN A 69 -2.05 8.69 -24.14
N ALA A 70 -1.24 9.74 -24.04
CA ALA A 70 0.21 9.63 -23.89
C ALA A 70 0.58 8.93 -22.57
N LEU A 71 -0.04 9.33 -21.44
CA LEU A 71 0.17 8.67 -20.15
C LEU A 71 -0.27 7.19 -20.21
N ALA A 72 -1.43 6.92 -20.78
CA ALA A 72 -2.00 5.57 -20.95
C ALA A 72 -1.05 4.62 -21.70
N ARG A 73 -0.35 5.12 -22.73
CA ARG A 73 0.68 4.35 -23.45
C ARG A 73 1.86 3.99 -22.56
N LEU A 74 2.35 4.92 -21.73
CA LEU A 74 3.49 4.70 -20.84
C LEU A 74 3.16 3.76 -19.69
N VAL A 75 1.94 3.85 -19.14
CA VAL A 75 1.52 3.02 -18.00
C VAL A 75 0.81 1.72 -18.42
N ARG A 76 0.83 1.39 -19.72
CA ARG A 76 0.22 0.17 -20.28
C ARG A 76 0.59 -1.13 -19.53
N PRO A 77 1.86 -1.35 -19.10
CA PRO A 77 2.21 -2.54 -18.33
C PRO A 77 1.37 -2.73 -17.06
N ALA A 78 0.93 -1.64 -16.42
CA ALA A 78 0.24 -1.68 -15.15
C ALA A 78 -1.24 -2.16 -15.24
N ARG A 79 -1.77 -2.52 -16.41
CA ARG A 79 -3.21 -2.86 -16.63
C ARG A 79 -4.16 -1.71 -16.29
N TYR A 80 -5.39 -1.76 -16.82
CA TYR A 80 -6.39 -0.68 -16.65
C TYR A 80 -5.80 0.71 -16.93
N PHE A 81 -4.96 0.78 -17.97
CA PHE A 81 -4.01 1.87 -18.17
C PHE A 81 -4.71 3.18 -18.51
N ASN A 82 -5.86 3.15 -19.17
CA ASN A 82 -6.69 4.34 -19.38
C ASN A 82 -7.18 4.92 -18.05
N GLN A 83 -7.78 4.07 -17.19
CA GLN A 83 -8.28 4.50 -15.89
C GLN A 83 -7.15 4.97 -14.96
N LYS A 84 -5.97 4.35 -15.06
CA LYS A 84 -4.78 4.76 -14.29
C LYS A 84 -4.18 6.05 -14.80
N ALA A 85 -4.09 6.26 -16.12
CA ALA A 85 -3.65 7.52 -16.70
C ALA A 85 -4.52 8.68 -16.22
N ARG A 86 -5.85 8.50 -16.26
CA ARG A 86 -6.79 9.46 -15.69
C ARG A 86 -6.54 9.67 -14.19
N ALA A 87 -6.45 8.61 -13.39
CA ALA A 87 -6.24 8.71 -11.95
C ALA A 87 -4.95 9.47 -11.58
N LEU A 88 -3.86 9.25 -12.32
CA LEU A 88 -2.61 10.00 -12.14
C LEU A 88 -2.82 11.50 -12.39
N ARG A 89 -3.50 11.85 -13.49
CA ARG A 89 -3.77 13.23 -13.87
C ARG A 89 -4.74 13.93 -12.92
N GLU A 90 -5.81 13.26 -12.49
CA GLU A 90 -6.77 13.75 -11.51
C GLU A 90 -6.11 13.99 -10.15
N PHE A 91 -5.27 13.05 -9.68
CA PHE A 91 -4.49 13.26 -8.45
C PHE A 91 -3.55 14.45 -8.58
N ALA A 92 -2.80 14.53 -9.69
CA ALA A 92 -1.86 15.62 -9.91
C ALA A 92 -2.56 16.99 -10.02
N GLY A 93 -3.74 17.04 -10.63
CA GLY A 93 -4.60 18.22 -10.69
C GLY A 93 -5.11 18.64 -9.31
N TYR A 94 -5.65 17.69 -8.53
CA TYR A 94 -6.03 17.91 -7.13
C TYR A 94 -4.87 18.48 -6.31
N PHE A 95 -3.70 17.84 -6.40
CA PHE A 95 -2.50 18.23 -5.66
C PHE A 95 -1.99 19.62 -6.07
N GLY A 96 -2.05 19.94 -7.36
CA GLY A 96 -1.74 21.26 -7.89
C GLY A 96 -2.70 22.34 -7.37
N SER A 97 -4.00 22.13 -7.50
CA SER A 97 -5.04 23.09 -7.12
C SER A 97 -5.10 23.32 -5.61
N ARG A 98 -5.01 22.26 -4.81
CA ARG A 98 -5.16 22.34 -3.34
C ARG A 98 -3.87 22.71 -2.62
N TYR A 99 -2.73 22.26 -3.13
CA TYR A 99 -1.45 22.36 -2.42
C TYR A 99 -0.35 23.07 -3.21
N ASN A 100 -0.64 23.62 -4.40
CA ASN A 100 0.34 24.24 -5.31
C ASN A 100 1.58 23.37 -5.53
N PHE A 101 1.36 22.06 -5.69
CA PHE A 101 2.40 21.06 -5.88
C PHE A 101 3.43 20.97 -4.73
N SER A 102 3.09 21.39 -3.51
CA SER A 102 3.98 21.34 -2.35
C SER A 102 3.63 20.17 -1.42
N ILE A 103 4.52 19.18 -1.37
CA ILE A 103 4.39 18.04 -0.45
C ILE A 103 4.38 18.52 1.01
N GLU A 104 5.20 19.51 1.36
CA GLU A 104 5.21 20.11 2.71
C GLU A 104 3.85 20.71 3.11
N ARG A 105 3.14 21.35 2.17
CA ARG A 105 1.79 21.87 2.45
C ARG A 105 0.80 20.74 2.71
N MET A 106 0.83 19.69 1.90
CA MET A 106 -0.02 18.52 2.08
C MET A 106 0.31 17.77 3.39
N ARG A 107 1.60 17.60 3.72
CA ARG A 107 2.06 16.92 4.94
C ARG A 107 1.56 17.61 6.20
N ARG A 108 1.44 18.94 6.22
CA ARG A 108 0.96 19.72 7.37
C ARG A 108 -0.55 19.61 7.64
N ARG A 109 -1.33 19.07 6.72
CA ARG A 109 -2.78 18.89 6.93
C ARG A 109 -3.05 17.86 8.01
N ASP A 110 -4.19 18.00 8.68
CA ASP A 110 -4.67 16.97 9.58
C ASP A 110 -4.81 15.62 8.84
N THR A 111 -4.52 14.53 9.54
CA THR A 111 -4.45 13.20 8.92
C THR A 111 -5.82 12.69 8.50
N LEU A 112 -6.87 12.92 9.30
CA LEU A 112 -8.22 12.45 9.00
C LEU A 112 -8.85 13.31 7.90
N GLU A 113 -8.73 14.63 8.00
CA GLU A 113 -9.22 15.54 6.94
C GLU A 113 -8.55 15.22 5.59
N LEU A 114 -7.23 15.02 5.59
CA LEU A 114 -6.50 14.70 4.36
C LEU A 114 -6.89 13.33 3.81
N ARG A 115 -7.16 12.35 4.67
CA ARG A 115 -7.62 11.03 4.26
C ARG A 115 -8.97 11.13 3.54
N ASP A 116 -9.90 11.91 4.09
CA ASP A 116 -11.23 12.11 3.50
C ASP A 116 -11.12 12.86 2.17
N GLU A 117 -10.26 13.87 2.08
CA GLU A 117 -9.96 14.55 0.81
C GLU A 117 -9.43 13.56 -0.25
N LEU A 118 -8.45 12.71 0.13
CA LEU A 118 -7.85 11.71 -0.76
C LEU A 118 -8.89 10.71 -1.27
N LEU A 119 -9.80 10.25 -0.41
CA LEU A 119 -10.87 9.33 -0.80
C LEU A 119 -11.88 9.93 -1.78
N GLY A 120 -11.97 11.27 -1.84
CA GLY A 120 -12.76 11.99 -2.84
C GLY A 120 -12.10 12.07 -4.22
N VAL A 121 -10.80 11.72 -4.35
CA VAL A 121 -10.07 11.79 -5.62
C VAL A 121 -10.37 10.55 -6.46
N TYR A 122 -10.53 10.75 -7.77
CA TYR A 122 -10.87 9.69 -8.72
C TYR A 122 -9.94 8.46 -8.60
N ARG A 123 -10.54 7.30 -8.32
CA ARG A 123 -9.88 5.99 -8.13
C ARG A 123 -8.83 5.93 -7.02
N ILE A 124 -8.90 6.82 -6.03
CA ILE A 124 -8.15 6.68 -4.79
C ILE A 124 -9.02 5.97 -3.76
N GLY A 125 -8.79 4.67 -3.57
CA GLY A 125 -9.43 3.88 -2.53
C GLY A 125 -8.65 3.92 -1.20
N PRO A 126 -9.19 3.31 -0.12
CA PRO A 126 -8.57 3.30 1.21
C PRO A 126 -7.10 2.86 1.22
N GLU A 127 -6.77 1.76 0.53
CA GLU A 127 -5.39 1.26 0.47
C GLU A 127 -4.43 2.28 -0.17
N THR A 128 -4.85 2.94 -1.26
CA THR A 128 -4.04 3.96 -1.95
C THR A 128 -3.94 5.24 -1.11
N ALA A 129 -5.04 5.71 -0.52
CA ALA A 129 -5.03 6.87 0.36
C ALA A 129 -4.08 6.66 1.54
N ASP A 130 -4.17 5.50 2.20
CA ASP A 130 -3.35 5.18 3.36
C ASP A 130 -1.88 4.95 2.97
N SER A 131 -1.62 4.43 1.76
CA SER A 131 -0.26 4.34 1.21
C SER A 131 0.35 5.72 0.99
N ILE A 132 -0.41 6.69 0.48
CA ILE A 132 0.06 8.08 0.32
C ILE A 132 0.36 8.69 1.69
N LEU A 133 -0.57 8.55 2.65
CA LEU A 133 -0.42 9.08 4.00
C LEU A 133 0.81 8.49 4.70
N LEU A 134 0.99 7.18 4.65
CA LEU A 134 2.08 6.49 5.33
C LEU A 134 3.44 6.71 4.64
N TYR A 135 3.52 6.41 3.34
CA TYR A 135 4.81 6.33 2.64
C TYR A 135 5.31 7.67 2.12
N ALA A 136 4.42 8.55 1.64
CA ALA A 136 4.85 9.83 1.07
C ALA A 136 4.82 10.97 2.10
N LEU A 137 3.91 10.90 3.07
CA LEU A 137 3.67 11.97 4.04
C LEU A 137 4.08 11.62 5.47
N GLU A 138 4.57 10.41 5.71
CA GLU A 138 5.07 9.95 7.01
C GLU A 138 4.02 10.07 8.13
N LYS A 139 2.74 9.94 7.80
CA LYS A 139 1.64 9.94 8.76
C LYS A 139 1.41 8.53 9.29
N PRO A 140 1.20 8.34 10.61
CA PRO A 140 1.03 7.02 11.21
C PRO A 140 -0.36 6.44 10.93
N VAL A 141 -0.62 6.08 9.68
CA VAL A 141 -1.84 5.39 9.21
C VAL A 141 -1.43 4.02 8.70
N PHE A 142 -2.04 2.96 9.23
CA PHE A 142 -1.63 1.61 8.86
C PHE A 142 -2.32 1.18 7.56
N VAL A 143 -1.55 0.80 6.55
CA VAL A 143 -2.07 0.33 5.25
C VAL A 143 -2.59 -1.10 5.40
N ILE A 144 -3.74 -1.41 4.80
CA ILE A 144 -4.27 -2.78 4.75
C ILE A 144 -4.38 -3.23 3.30
N ASP A 145 -3.62 -4.26 2.95
CA ASP A 145 -3.70 -4.90 1.65
C ASP A 145 -4.26 -6.32 1.75
N ALA A 146 -4.41 -6.98 0.60
CA ALA A 146 -4.87 -8.36 0.53
C ALA A 146 -3.92 -9.36 1.23
N TYR A 147 -2.63 -9.04 1.35
CA TYR A 147 -1.68 -9.85 2.11
C TYR A 147 -2.01 -9.79 3.60
N THR A 148 -2.17 -8.59 4.13
CA THR A 148 -2.47 -8.32 5.53
C THR A 148 -3.78 -8.99 5.96
N GLN A 149 -4.85 -8.81 5.18
CA GLN A 149 -6.14 -9.47 5.46
C GLN A 149 -6.00 -10.99 5.53
N ARG A 150 -5.37 -11.60 4.50
CA ARG A 150 -5.18 -13.05 4.42
C ARG A 150 -4.35 -13.59 5.58
N ILE A 151 -3.25 -12.91 5.94
CA ILE A 151 -2.37 -13.30 7.05
C ILE A 151 -3.16 -13.26 8.36
N LEU A 152 -3.82 -12.14 8.66
CA LEU A 152 -4.59 -12.01 9.91
C LEU A 152 -5.75 -13.00 10.01
N SER A 153 -6.43 -13.29 8.90
CA SER A 153 -7.48 -14.33 8.85
C SER A 153 -6.94 -15.72 9.11
N ARG A 154 -5.83 -16.12 8.48
CA ARG A 154 -5.20 -17.43 8.73
C ARG A 154 -4.64 -17.57 10.14
N HIS A 155 -4.26 -16.47 10.76
CA HIS A 155 -3.86 -16.47 12.16
C HIS A 155 -5.04 -16.39 13.12
N GLY A 156 -6.30 -16.32 12.68
CA GLY A 156 -7.46 -16.22 13.58
C GLY A 156 -7.46 -14.93 14.39
N ILE A 157 -7.14 -13.81 13.74
CA ILE A 157 -7.16 -12.47 14.34
C ILE A 157 -8.41 -11.71 13.90
N LEU A 158 -8.67 -11.65 12.59
CA LEU A 158 -9.88 -11.11 11.98
C LEU A 158 -10.20 -11.92 10.73
N SER A 159 -11.46 -12.29 10.54
CA SER A 159 -11.89 -13.05 9.35
C SER A 159 -11.97 -12.14 8.11
N MET A 160 -11.93 -12.74 6.91
CA MET A 160 -12.06 -12.03 5.62
C MET A 160 -13.42 -11.35 5.43
N GLN A 161 -14.38 -11.55 6.32
CA GLN A 161 -15.69 -10.89 6.31
C GLN A 161 -15.64 -9.47 6.89
N HIS A 162 -14.57 -9.14 7.62
CA HIS A 162 -14.39 -7.81 8.20
C HIS A 162 -14.02 -6.79 7.13
N SER A 163 -14.41 -5.54 7.37
CA SER A 163 -14.13 -4.43 6.47
C SER A 163 -12.65 -4.01 6.53
N TYR A 164 -12.19 -3.29 5.51
CA TYR A 164 -10.87 -2.63 5.53
C TYR A 164 -10.66 -1.82 6.83
N ALA A 165 -11.70 -1.08 7.24
CA ALA A 165 -11.65 -0.23 8.43
C ALA A 165 -11.45 -1.04 9.71
N ASP A 166 -12.09 -2.21 9.84
CA ASP A 166 -11.91 -3.09 11.00
C ASP A 166 -10.46 -3.60 11.10
N PHE A 167 -9.89 -4.00 9.95
CA PHE A 167 -8.49 -4.42 9.88
C PHE A 167 -7.55 -3.27 10.24
N GLN A 168 -7.78 -2.06 9.74
CA GLN A 168 -6.93 -0.91 10.03
C GLN A 168 -7.00 -0.49 11.50
N GLN A 169 -8.23 -0.39 12.04
CA GLN A 169 -8.46 -0.04 13.45
C GLN A 169 -7.79 -1.03 14.39
N LEU A 170 -7.70 -2.32 14.02
CA LEU A 170 -6.98 -3.32 14.80
C LEU A 170 -5.52 -2.89 15.08
N PHE A 171 -4.80 -2.40 14.07
CA PHE A 171 -3.43 -1.93 14.23
C PHE A 171 -3.39 -0.58 14.96
N MET A 172 -4.17 0.40 14.48
CA MET A 172 -4.12 1.77 14.99
C MET A 172 -4.57 1.90 16.45
N LYS A 173 -5.49 1.05 16.93
CA LYS A 173 -5.93 1.02 18.33
C LYS A 173 -4.92 0.37 19.28
N HIS A 174 -4.09 -0.55 18.78
CA HIS A 174 -3.27 -1.42 19.63
C HIS A 174 -1.77 -1.19 19.53
N LEU A 175 -1.31 -0.47 18.51
CA LEU A 175 0.08 -0.06 18.34
C LEU A 175 0.23 1.43 18.65
N ARG A 176 1.46 1.85 18.98
CA ARG A 176 1.77 3.28 19.12
C ARG A 176 1.71 3.93 17.72
N PRO A 177 1.11 5.12 17.57
CA PRO A 177 1.18 5.89 16.33
C PRO A 177 2.64 6.23 16.00
N ASP A 178 3.22 5.49 15.06
CA ASP A 178 4.63 5.60 14.68
C ASP A 178 4.76 5.18 13.21
N ALA A 179 5.03 6.16 12.34
CA ALA A 179 5.05 5.94 10.90
C ALA A 179 6.16 4.96 10.48
N ALA A 180 7.32 5.00 11.14
CA ALA A 180 8.42 4.08 10.86
C ALA A 180 8.04 2.63 11.23
N LEU A 181 7.41 2.45 12.38
CA LEU A 181 6.87 1.14 12.79
C LEU A 181 5.82 0.64 11.81
N TYR A 182 4.88 1.49 11.39
CA TYR A 182 3.78 1.09 10.52
C TYR A 182 4.29 0.73 9.12
N ASN A 183 5.23 1.52 8.60
CA ASN A 183 5.91 1.25 7.33
C ASN A 183 6.60 -0.11 7.37
N ASP A 184 7.51 -0.33 8.33
CA ASP A 184 8.25 -1.59 8.38
C ASP A 184 7.30 -2.76 8.65
N PHE A 185 6.34 -2.64 9.57
CA PHE A 185 5.43 -3.75 9.85
C PHE A 185 4.55 -4.11 8.64
N HIS A 186 4.02 -3.13 7.91
CA HIS A 186 3.32 -3.42 6.65
C HIS A 186 4.24 -4.14 5.66
N ALA A 187 5.50 -3.70 5.53
CA ALA A 187 6.48 -4.36 4.68
C ALA A 187 6.77 -5.81 5.06
N GLN A 188 6.87 -6.09 6.36
CA GLN A 188 7.03 -7.44 6.88
C GLN A 188 5.86 -8.33 6.46
N LEU A 189 4.63 -7.80 6.52
CA LEU A 189 3.41 -8.51 6.11
C LEU A 189 3.35 -8.72 4.59
N VAL A 190 3.71 -7.72 3.79
CA VAL A 190 3.83 -7.86 2.32
C VAL A 190 4.84 -8.95 1.98
N HIS A 191 6.03 -8.92 2.58
CA HIS A 191 7.06 -9.92 2.34
C HIS A 191 6.59 -11.31 2.75
N LEU A 192 6.02 -11.46 3.95
CA LEU A 192 5.45 -12.73 4.41
C LEU A 192 4.38 -13.24 3.45
N GLY A 193 3.46 -12.37 3.05
CA GLY A 193 2.33 -12.70 2.19
C GLY A 193 2.74 -13.13 0.79
N ASN A 194 3.78 -12.49 0.25
CA ASN A 194 4.31 -12.78 -1.07
C ASN A 194 5.20 -14.03 -1.10
N GLN A 195 6.01 -14.26 -0.05
CA GLN A 195 7.03 -15.33 -0.03
C GLN A 195 6.57 -16.62 0.67
N TYR A 196 5.74 -16.53 1.71
CA TYR A 196 5.38 -17.68 2.55
C TYR A 196 3.86 -17.92 2.59
N CYS A 197 3.09 -16.91 2.97
CA CYS A 197 1.65 -16.98 3.14
C CYS A 197 0.90 -16.75 1.81
N LYS A 198 1.35 -17.43 0.74
CA LYS A 198 0.73 -17.43 -0.61
C LYS A 198 -0.62 -18.16 -0.59
N PRO A 199 -1.43 -18.14 -1.67
CA PRO A 199 -2.66 -18.92 -1.75
C PRO A 199 -2.45 -20.39 -1.36
N LYS A 200 -1.39 -21.03 -1.87
CA LYS A 200 -0.82 -22.27 -1.32
C LYS A 200 0.34 -21.91 -0.35
N PRO A 201 0.13 -21.94 0.98
CA PRO A 201 1.11 -21.43 1.93
C PRO A 201 2.25 -22.41 2.21
N LEU A 202 3.44 -21.87 2.51
CA LEU A 202 4.61 -22.61 2.99
C LEU A 202 4.66 -22.54 4.53
N CYS A 203 3.72 -23.21 5.20
CA CYS A 203 3.51 -23.09 6.65
C CYS A 203 4.70 -23.59 7.48
N ASP A 204 5.42 -24.61 7.00
CA ASP A 204 6.52 -25.22 7.74
C ASP A 204 7.74 -24.31 7.84
N GLU A 205 7.94 -23.47 6.81
CA GLU A 205 9.01 -22.47 6.69
C GLU A 205 8.60 -21.07 7.19
N CYS A 206 7.32 -20.88 7.51
CA CYS A 206 6.79 -19.57 7.88
C CYS A 206 7.28 -19.12 9.28
N PRO A 207 7.87 -17.91 9.43
CA PRO A 207 8.30 -17.41 10.74
C PRO A 207 7.18 -17.22 11.77
N LEU A 208 5.93 -17.12 11.29
CA LEU A 208 4.74 -17.07 12.14
C LEU A 208 4.09 -18.43 12.38
N ARG A 209 4.75 -19.54 12.02
CA ARG A 209 4.22 -20.90 12.18
C ARG A 209 3.61 -21.07 13.57
N VAL A 210 2.34 -21.50 13.57
CA VAL A 210 1.63 -21.89 14.79
C VAL A 210 1.68 -23.41 14.83
N LYS A 211 2.05 -24.01 15.96
CA LYS A 211 2.14 -25.48 16.13
C LYS A 211 0.80 -26.24 16.02
N ARG A 212 -0.31 -25.57 15.65
CA ARG A 212 -1.61 -26.24 15.46
C ARG A 212 -2.02 -26.17 13.99
N PRO A 213 -2.45 -27.29 13.38
CA PRO A 213 -2.81 -27.33 11.96
C PRO A 213 -4.05 -26.47 11.71
N PHE A 214 -3.97 -25.61 10.70
CA PHE A 214 -5.13 -24.91 10.15
C PHE A 214 -5.92 -25.93 9.34
N LYS A 215 -7.13 -26.30 9.80
CA LYS A 215 -8.06 -27.07 8.97
C LYS A 215 -8.54 -26.13 7.85
N VAL A 216 -8.10 -26.39 6.62
CA VAL A 216 -8.69 -25.76 5.43
C VAL A 216 -10.14 -26.26 5.37
N GLN A 217 -11.11 -25.40 5.67
CA GLN A 217 -12.50 -25.69 5.35
C GLN A 217 -12.66 -25.59 3.83
N GLY A 218 -12.98 -26.72 3.19
CA GLY A 218 -13.38 -26.75 1.78
C GLY A 218 -12.48 -27.59 0.87
N SER A 219 -12.50 -28.91 1.06
CA SER A 219 -12.21 -29.88 0.00
C SER A 219 -13.10 -31.09 0.28
N THR A 220 -14.39 -30.93 0.03
CA THR A 220 -15.29 -32.08 -0.12
C THR A 220 -15.04 -32.65 -1.49
N VAL A 221 -14.69 -33.94 -1.49
CA VAL A 221 -14.81 -34.87 -2.61
C VAL A 221 -16.24 -34.82 -3.17
#